data_AF-A0A481SWN6-F1
#
_entry.id   AF-A0A481SWN6-F1
#
_cell.length_a   1.000
_cell.length_b   1.000
_cell.length_c   1.000
_cell.angle_alpha   90.00
_cell.angle_beta   90.00
_cell.angle_gamma   90.00
#
_symmetry.space_group_name_H-M   'P 1'
#
loop_
_entity.id
_entity.type
_entity.pdbx_description
1 polymer ?
#
loop_
_entity_poly.entity_id
_entity_poly.type
_entity_poly.pdbx_seq_one_letter_code
_entity_poly.pdbx_strand_id
1 'polypeptide(L)'
;MGDAKDYEINKHNHSVPRREFGSVETRDFVGRVTNGMFNMIDKPVTWFRETIVEPNRKQYPWYHQQFRRVPTIDQCYTDDKLCILEANEQFIRDRLVDSNILNILRYRMDDCFREEYPDYHKCLPYKEAYEEASGHWFAKYGDLGAYYNVEKAFMKQKHRLIWERRHGKVGCGMKSKDNEVAADPDEH
;
A
#
# COMPACT_ATOMS: atom_id res chain seq x y z
N MET A 1 -4.41 25.59 27.01
CA MET A 1 -3.33 25.04 26.18
C MET A 1 -3.23 23.57 26.49
N GLY A 2 -3.80 22.71 25.63
CA GLY A 2 -3.81 21.26 25.85
C GLY A 2 -2.42 20.68 25.63
N ASP A 3 -1.95 19.92 26.60
CA ASP A 3 -0.66 19.24 26.61
C ASP A 3 -0.53 18.36 25.37
N ALA A 4 0.54 18.62 24.59
CA ALA A 4 1.02 17.73 23.56
C ALA A 4 1.50 16.45 24.26
N LYS A 5 0.60 15.48 24.39
CA LYS A 5 0.98 14.12 24.74
C LYS A 5 1.99 13.67 23.70
N ASP A 6 3.20 13.46 24.17
CA ASP A 6 4.32 12.90 23.43
C ASP A 6 3.82 11.70 22.63
N TYR A 7 3.68 11.91 21.34
CA TYR A 7 3.56 10.82 20.41
C TYR A 7 4.94 10.14 20.39
N GLU A 8 5.05 9.02 21.12
CA GLU A 8 6.15 8.04 20.97
C GLU A 8 6.10 7.42 19.55
N ILE A 9 6.24 8.24 18.51
CA ILE A 9 6.38 7.81 17.13
C ILE A 9 7.87 7.58 16.92
N ASN A 10 8.27 6.30 17.02
CA ASN A 10 9.55 5.68 16.64
C ASN A 10 10.22 4.87 17.77
N LYS A 11 9.46 4.02 18.46
CA LYS A 11 9.97 2.72 18.94
C LYS A 11 9.48 1.56 18.08
N HIS A 12 9.08 1.81 16.84
CA HIS A 12 9.02 0.74 15.85
C HIS A 12 10.46 0.41 15.48
N ASN A 13 11.07 -0.47 16.26
CA ASN A 13 12.23 -1.20 15.82
C ASN A 13 11.86 -1.84 14.48
N HIS A 14 12.39 -1.31 13.38
CA HIS A 14 12.37 -1.99 12.08
C HIS A 14 13.18 -3.30 12.11
N SER A 15 13.67 -3.72 13.27
CA SER A 15 13.89 -5.14 13.50
C SER A 15 12.53 -5.82 13.40
N VAL A 16 12.27 -6.44 12.25
CA VAL A 16 11.38 -7.60 12.16
C VAL A 16 11.55 -8.37 13.47
N PRO A 17 10.48 -8.64 14.25
CA PRO A 17 10.63 -9.43 15.46
C PRO A 17 11.42 -10.67 15.06
N ARG A 18 12.53 -10.90 15.76
CA ARG A 18 13.36 -12.08 15.55
C ARG A 18 12.36 -13.24 15.53
N ARG A 19 12.17 -13.92 14.39
CA ARG A 19 11.72 -15.31 14.43
C ARG A 19 12.83 -15.96 15.24
N GLU A 20 12.60 -16.12 16.54
CA GLU A 20 13.44 -16.98 17.35
C GLU A 20 13.34 -18.31 16.63
N PHE A 21 14.37 -18.63 15.84
CA PHE A 21 14.61 -19.99 15.40
C PHE A 21 14.85 -20.74 16.70
N GLY A 22 13.76 -21.14 17.35
CA GLY A 22 13.80 -22.07 18.45
C GLY A 22 14.64 -23.22 17.95
N SER A 23 15.72 -23.51 18.67
CA SER A 23 16.57 -24.65 18.38
C SER A 23 15.65 -25.85 18.28
N VAL A 24 15.38 -26.31 17.05
CA VAL A 24 14.57 -27.50 16.86
C VAL A 24 15.41 -28.62 17.46
N GLU A 25 15.02 -29.11 18.64
CA GLU A 25 15.58 -30.32 19.24
C GLU A 25 15.09 -31.53 18.43
N THR A 26 15.55 -31.60 17.18
CA THR A 26 15.39 -32.79 16.36
C THR A 26 16.30 -33.88 16.93
N ARG A 27 15.68 -34.94 17.46
CA ARG A 27 16.41 -36.16 17.89
C ARG A 27 16.97 -36.96 16.70
N ASP A 28 16.62 -36.58 15.47
CA ASP A 28 17.02 -37.20 14.21
C ASP A 28 18.42 -36.79 13.72
N PHE A 29 19.11 -37.74 13.06
CA PHE A 29 20.44 -37.57 12.48
C PHE A 29 20.53 -36.40 11.49
N VAL A 30 19.52 -36.25 10.62
CA VAL A 30 19.43 -35.14 9.64
C VAL A 30 19.44 -33.80 10.36
N GLY A 31 18.69 -33.69 11.45
CA GLY A 31 18.61 -32.48 12.24
C GLY A 31 19.92 -32.11 12.95
N ARG A 32 20.74 -33.09 13.33
CA ARG A 32 22.10 -32.83 13.85
C ARG A 32 23.04 -32.30 12.77
N VAL A 33 22.97 -32.84 11.56
CA VAL A 33 23.79 -32.39 10.42
C VAL A 33 23.40 -30.98 9.97
N THR A 34 22.10 -30.70 9.84
CA THR A 34 21.62 -29.37 9.46
C THR A 34 21.96 -28.34 10.53
N ASN A 35 21.71 -28.63 11.81
CA ASN A 35 22.10 -27.73 12.91
C ASN A 35 23.62 -27.51 12.95
N GLY A 36 24.43 -28.54 12.68
CA GLY A 36 25.89 -28.38 12.56
C GLY A 36 26.29 -27.40 11.46
N MET A 37 25.68 -27.52 10.28
CA MET A 37 25.96 -26.67 9.12
C MET A 37 25.46 -25.23 9.31
N PHE A 38 24.26 -25.04 9.85
CA PHE A 38 23.73 -23.72 10.20
C PHE A 38 24.63 -23.03 11.23
N ASN A 39 25.05 -23.73 12.28
CA ASN A 39 25.94 -23.17 13.30
C ASN A 39 27.34 -22.84 12.76
N MET A 40 27.84 -23.57 11.76
CA MET A 40 29.13 -23.30 11.16
C MET A 40 29.15 -22.00 10.35
N ILE A 41 28.01 -21.57 9.81
CA ILE A 41 27.88 -20.37 8.96
C ILE A 41 27.31 -19.19 9.75
N ASP A 42 26.26 -19.40 10.54
CA ASP A 42 25.56 -18.32 11.23
C ASP A 42 26.39 -17.74 12.39
N LYS A 43 27.12 -18.59 13.15
CA LYS A 43 27.98 -18.14 14.26
C LYS A 43 29.09 -17.17 13.84
N PRO A 44 29.87 -17.42 12.78
CA PRO A 44 30.88 -16.44 12.35
C PRO A 44 30.24 -15.16 11.77
N VAL A 45 29.08 -15.26 11.11
CA VAL A 45 28.36 -14.08 10.55
C VAL A 45 27.80 -13.20 11.66
N THR A 46 27.15 -13.79 12.66
CA THR A 46 26.67 -13.08 13.85
C THR A 46 27.81 -12.47 14.65
N TRP A 47 28.91 -13.21 14.87
CA TRP A 47 30.12 -12.68 15.48
C TRP A 47 30.67 -11.47 14.72
N PHE A 48 30.75 -11.53 13.39
CA PHE A 48 31.23 -10.41 12.57
C PHE A 48 30.32 -9.18 12.69
N ARG A 49 29.00 -9.40 12.65
CA ARG A 49 28.01 -8.33 12.82
C ARG A 49 28.17 -7.64 14.16
N GLU A 50 28.20 -8.39 15.25
CA GLU A 50 28.26 -7.85 16.61
C GLU A 50 29.63 -7.21 16.91
N THR A 51 30.72 -7.83 16.46
CA THR A 51 32.09 -7.39 16.80
C THR A 51 32.59 -6.25 15.92
N ILE A 52 32.21 -6.21 14.64
CA ILE A 52 32.79 -5.27 13.66
C ILE A 52 31.75 -4.27 13.16
N VAL A 53 30.55 -4.72 12.79
CA VAL A 53 29.54 -3.86 12.14
C VAL A 53 28.83 -2.96 13.14
N GLU A 54 28.29 -3.53 14.23
CA GLU A 54 27.52 -2.81 15.22
C GLU A 54 28.30 -1.67 15.91
N PRO A 55 29.54 -1.87 16.41
CA PRO A 55 30.31 -0.79 17.02
C PRO A 55 30.77 0.27 16.01
N ASN A 56 30.94 -0.09 14.73
CA ASN A 56 31.30 0.86 13.67
C ASN A 56 30.08 1.61 13.11
N ARG A 57 28.85 1.20 13.45
CA ARG A 57 27.62 1.82 12.96
C ARG A 57 27.30 3.07 13.78
N LYS A 58 27.54 4.24 13.20
CA LYS A 58 27.08 5.51 13.76
C LYS A 58 25.54 5.54 13.76
N GLN A 59 24.92 5.57 14.94
CA GLN A 59 23.49 5.76 15.08
C GLN A 59 23.18 7.26 15.01
N TYR A 60 22.38 7.65 14.01
CA TYR A 60 21.87 9.02 13.88
C TYR A 60 20.34 8.97 13.81
N PRO A 61 19.64 9.89 14.49
CA PRO A 61 18.19 9.95 14.40
C PRO A 61 17.79 10.36 12.98
N TRP A 62 16.88 9.60 12.38
CA TRP A 62 16.21 9.96 11.14
C TRP A 62 14.70 10.05 11.42
N TYR A 63 14.03 10.98 10.75
CA TYR A 63 12.61 11.24 10.95
C TYR A 63 11.85 11.00 9.65
N HIS A 64 10.62 10.52 9.79
CA HIS A 64 9.71 10.45 8.66
C HIS A 64 9.28 11.88 8.28
N GLN A 65 9.47 12.23 7.00
CA GLN A 65 9.03 13.52 6.49
C GLN A 65 7.51 13.60 6.48
N GLN A 66 6.96 14.61 7.14
CA GLN A 66 5.53 14.88 7.15
C GLN A 66 5.21 16.07 6.24
N PHE A 67 4.39 15.83 5.22
CA PHE A 67 3.89 16.88 4.34
C PHE A 67 2.52 17.35 4.84
N ARG A 68 2.37 18.66 5.03
CA ARG A 68 1.04 19.24 5.27
C ARG A 68 0.19 19.12 4.00
N ARG A 69 -1.14 19.08 4.17
CA ARG A 69 -2.06 19.15 3.05
C ARG A 69 -2.07 20.56 2.45
N VAL A 70 -2.13 20.62 1.12
CA VAL A 70 -2.28 21.80 0.28
C VAL A 70 -3.75 21.84 -0.20
N PRO A 71 -4.32 23.02 -0.55
CA PRO A 71 -5.60 23.08 -1.26
C PRO A 71 -5.64 22.15 -2.48
N THR A 72 -6.77 21.50 -2.68
CA THR A 72 -7.01 20.61 -3.83
C THR A 72 -7.36 21.41 -5.09
N ILE A 73 -7.28 20.76 -6.25
CA ILE A 73 -7.42 21.43 -7.56
C ILE A 73 -8.78 22.11 -7.78
N ASP A 74 -9.83 21.65 -7.11
CA ASP A 74 -11.18 22.23 -7.14
C ASP A 74 -11.29 23.58 -6.44
N GLN A 75 -10.35 23.90 -5.54
CA GLN A 75 -10.31 25.15 -4.79
C GLN A 75 -9.41 26.20 -5.46
N CYS A 76 -8.50 25.78 -6.34
CA CYS A 76 -7.61 26.67 -7.05
C CYS A 76 -8.34 27.42 -8.17
N TYR A 77 -7.96 28.69 -8.38
CA TYR A 77 -8.36 29.43 -9.57
C TYR A 77 -7.61 28.91 -10.81
N THR A 78 -8.19 29.11 -11.99
CA THR A 78 -7.62 28.61 -13.25
C THR A 78 -6.36 29.35 -13.72
N ASP A 79 -6.17 30.59 -13.25
CA ASP A 79 -5.04 31.45 -13.56
C ASP A 79 -3.89 31.33 -12.53
N ASP A 80 -4.17 30.82 -11.33
CA ASP A 80 -3.17 30.60 -10.29
C ASP A 80 -2.36 29.31 -10.52
N LYS A 81 -1.28 29.45 -11.29
CA LYS A 81 -0.36 28.36 -11.61
C LYS A 81 0.38 27.81 -10.39
N LEU A 82 0.56 28.60 -9.32
CA LEU A 82 1.27 28.15 -8.13
C LEU A 82 0.39 27.19 -7.33
N CYS A 83 -0.88 27.54 -7.13
CA CYS A 83 -1.85 26.65 -6.49
C CYS A 83 -1.97 25.31 -7.25
N ILE A 84 -2.08 25.37 -8.58
CA ILE A 84 -2.16 24.17 -9.43
C ILE A 84 -0.89 23.32 -9.31
N LEU A 85 0.30 23.95 -9.26
CA LEU A 85 1.57 23.23 -9.13
C LEU A 85 1.67 22.52 -7.78
N GLU A 86 1.35 23.20 -6.67
CA GLU A 86 1.38 22.59 -5.34
C GLU A 86 0.35 21.45 -5.20
N ALA A 87 -0.85 21.63 -5.75
CA ALA A 87 -1.88 20.59 -5.81
C ALA A 87 -1.42 19.38 -6.65
N ASN A 88 -0.74 19.61 -7.77
CA ASN A 88 -0.20 18.55 -8.61
C ASN A 88 0.92 17.78 -7.92
N GLU A 89 1.81 18.47 -7.20
CA GLU A 89 2.85 17.86 -6.38
C GLU A 89 2.26 16.98 -5.28
N GLN A 90 1.19 17.44 -4.61
CA GLN A 90 0.48 16.60 -3.64
C GLN A 90 -0.14 15.38 -4.32
N PHE A 91 -0.79 15.53 -5.48
CA PHE A 91 -1.38 14.43 -6.23
C PHE A 91 -0.35 13.36 -6.61
N ILE A 92 0.85 13.76 -7.04
CA ILE A 92 1.94 12.83 -7.38
C ILE A 92 2.38 12.05 -6.14
N ARG A 93 2.55 12.72 -4.99
CA ARG A 93 2.92 12.06 -3.72
C ARG A 93 1.85 11.08 -3.28
N ASP A 94 0.58 11.49 -3.30
CA ASP A 94 -0.54 10.63 -2.91
C ASP A 94 -0.64 9.41 -3.84
N ARG A 95 -0.38 9.57 -5.15
CA ARG A 95 -0.29 8.44 -6.08
C ARG A 95 0.83 7.46 -5.74
N LEU A 96 2.00 7.96 -5.35
CA LEU A 96 3.11 7.10 -4.92
C LEU A 96 2.75 6.34 -3.65
N VAL A 97 2.08 6.98 -2.69
CA VAL A 97 1.57 6.32 -1.48
C VAL A 97 0.56 5.24 -1.83
N ASP A 98 -0.46 5.55 -2.64
CA ASP A 98 -1.50 4.61 -3.05
C ASP A 98 -0.91 3.41 -3.83
N SER A 99 0.12 3.63 -4.65
CA SER A 99 0.81 2.55 -5.37
C SER A 99 1.61 1.64 -4.42
N ASN A 100 2.21 2.21 -3.35
CA ASN A 100 2.88 1.41 -2.32
C ASN A 100 1.88 0.64 -1.44
N ILE A 101 0.69 1.18 -1.19
CA ILE A 101 -0.38 0.46 -0.51
C ILE A 101 -0.74 -0.81 -1.30
N LEU A 102 -0.90 -0.71 -2.63
CA LEU A 102 -1.14 -1.88 -3.48
C LEU A 102 -0.01 -2.90 -3.40
N ASN A 103 1.26 -2.44 -3.42
CA ASN A 103 2.41 -3.34 -3.30
C ASN A 103 2.38 -4.11 -1.97
N ILE A 104 2.06 -3.44 -0.86
CA ILE A 104 1.96 -4.08 0.45
C ILE A 104 0.85 -5.14 0.46
N LEU A 105 -0.32 -4.84 -0.11
CA LEU A 105 -1.42 -5.80 -0.22
C LEU A 105 -1.02 -7.01 -1.07
N ARG A 106 -0.33 -6.77 -2.19
CA ARG A 106 0.21 -7.84 -3.04
C ARG A 106 1.19 -8.73 -2.29
N TYR A 107 2.14 -8.15 -1.55
CA TYR A 107 3.09 -8.94 -0.76
C TYR A 107 2.39 -9.80 0.29
N ARG A 108 1.37 -9.28 0.97
CA ARG A 108 0.58 -10.05 1.95
C ARG A 108 -0.15 -11.23 1.29
N MET A 109 -0.73 -11.01 0.12
CA MET A 109 -1.37 -12.06 -0.66
C MET A 109 -0.36 -13.14 -1.07
N ASP A 110 0.79 -12.73 -1.64
CA ASP A 110 1.84 -13.63 -2.10
C ASP A 110 2.49 -14.42 -0.94
N ASP A 111 2.69 -13.78 0.22
CA ASP A 111 3.21 -14.43 1.42
C ASP A 111 2.22 -15.46 1.98
N CYS A 112 0.92 -15.13 2.02
CA CYS A 112 -0.11 -16.08 2.43
C CYS A 112 -0.13 -17.31 1.52
N PHE A 113 -0.11 -17.11 0.19
CA PHE A 113 -0.09 -18.22 -0.76
C PHE A 113 1.15 -19.10 -0.63
N ARG A 114 2.29 -18.52 -0.25
CA ARG A 114 3.54 -19.27 -0.05
C ARG A 114 3.51 -20.10 1.23
N GLU A 115 2.96 -19.55 2.32
CA GLU A 115 2.94 -20.22 3.63
C GLU A 115 1.85 -21.30 3.73
N GLU A 116 0.68 -21.10 3.12
CA GLU A 116 -0.47 -22.01 3.23
C GLU A 116 -0.56 -23.03 2.08
N TYR A 117 0.40 -23.07 1.15
CA TYR A 117 0.40 -24.04 0.05
C TYR A 117 0.36 -25.49 0.58
N PRO A 118 -0.56 -26.37 0.11
CA PRO A 118 -1.46 -26.24 -1.04
C PRO A 118 -2.86 -25.64 -0.78
N ASP A 119 -3.24 -25.40 0.48
CA ASP A 119 -4.61 -25.00 0.89
C ASP A 119 -4.82 -23.48 0.81
N TYR A 120 -4.97 -22.96 -0.42
CA TYR A 120 -5.07 -21.52 -0.70
C TYR A 120 -6.37 -20.83 -0.22
N HIS A 121 -7.40 -21.58 0.19
CA HIS A 121 -8.71 -21.03 0.56
C HIS A 121 -8.66 -20.03 1.72
N LYS A 122 -7.71 -20.18 2.64
CA LYS A 122 -7.52 -19.24 3.75
C LYS A 122 -7.04 -17.85 3.30
N CYS A 123 -6.45 -17.75 2.12
CA CYS A 123 -5.88 -16.51 1.58
C CYS A 123 -6.86 -15.68 0.74
N LEU A 124 -8.08 -16.17 0.51
CA LEU A 124 -9.15 -15.45 -0.20
C LEU A 124 -9.40 -14.02 0.30
N PRO A 125 -9.51 -13.72 1.61
CA PRO A 125 -9.75 -12.35 2.06
C PRO A 125 -8.62 -11.38 1.68
N TYR A 126 -7.37 -11.86 1.61
CA TYR A 126 -6.24 -11.02 1.17
C TYR A 126 -6.28 -10.75 -0.33
N LYS A 127 -6.72 -11.75 -1.11
CA LYS A 127 -6.94 -11.60 -2.55
C LYS A 127 -8.06 -10.61 -2.83
N GLU A 128 -9.20 -10.75 -2.17
CA GLU A 128 -10.35 -9.83 -2.32
C GLU A 128 -9.96 -8.39 -1.96
N ALA A 129 -9.26 -8.19 -0.83
CA ALA A 129 -8.77 -6.87 -0.44
C ALA A 129 -7.80 -6.26 -1.46
N TYR A 130 -6.95 -7.07 -2.08
CA TYR A 130 -6.07 -6.62 -3.15
C TYR A 130 -6.85 -6.26 -4.42
N GLU A 131 -7.81 -7.09 -4.83
CA GLU A 131 -8.64 -6.86 -6.01
C GLU A 131 -9.48 -5.58 -5.86
N GLU A 132 -10.14 -5.39 -4.72
CA GLU A 132 -10.90 -4.17 -4.39
C GLU A 132 -9.99 -2.93 -4.44
N ALA A 133 -8.85 -2.98 -3.75
CA ALA A 133 -7.90 -1.86 -3.74
C ALA A 133 -7.35 -1.57 -5.13
N SER A 134 -7.06 -2.59 -5.93
CA SER A 134 -6.58 -2.44 -7.31
C SER A 134 -7.64 -1.79 -8.20
N GLY A 135 -8.92 -2.15 -8.01
CA GLY A 135 -10.05 -1.52 -8.68
C GLY A 135 -10.19 -0.04 -8.33
N HIS A 136 -10.06 0.31 -7.04
CA HIS A 136 -10.08 1.70 -6.59
C HIS A 136 -8.90 2.52 -7.12
N TRP A 137 -7.70 1.94 -7.13
CA TRP A 137 -6.53 2.58 -7.69
C TRP A 137 -6.68 2.83 -9.20
N PHE A 138 -7.16 1.83 -9.96
CA PHE A 138 -7.40 1.97 -11.39
C PHE A 138 -8.52 2.98 -11.69
N ALA A 139 -9.58 3.02 -10.87
CA ALA A 139 -10.63 4.02 -10.99
C ALA A 139 -10.07 5.44 -10.86
N LYS A 140 -9.13 5.68 -9.94
CA LYS A 140 -8.50 7.00 -9.72
C LYS A 140 -7.42 7.33 -10.75
N TYR A 141 -6.51 6.40 -11.04
CA TYR A 141 -5.27 6.65 -11.78
C TYR A 141 -5.18 6.00 -13.16
N GLY A 142 -6.07 5.06 -13.47
CA GLY A 142 -6.12 4.39 -14.78
C GLY A 142 -6.44 5.36 -15.91
N ASP A 143 -5.95 5.06 -17.12
CA ASP A 143 -6.26 5.78 -18.37
C ASP A 143 -5.98 7.29 -18.40
N LEU A 144 -5.15 7.81 -17.48
CA LEU A 144 -4.74 9.23 -17.48
C LEU A 144 -3.70 9.56 -18.57
N GLY A 145 -3.17 8.55 -19.25
CA GLY A 145 -2.09 8.64 -20.23
C GLY A 145 -0.70 8.76 -19.60
N ALA A 146 0.34 8.86 -20.44
CA ALA A 146 1.72 8.99 -19.99
C ALA A 146 1.97 10.27 -19.17
N TYR A 147 1.37 11.39 -19.60
CA TYR A 147 1.39 12.66 -18.88
C TYR A 147 0.14 12.78 -18.01
N TYR A 148 0.23 12.30 -16.77
CA TYR A 148 -0.83 12.40 -15.78
C TYR A 148 -0.68 13.68 -14.96
N ASN A 149 -1.77 14.44 -14.85
CA ASN A 149 -1.86 15.65 -14.05
C ASN A 149 -3.09 15.57 -13.15
N VAL A 150 -3.07 16.34 -12.06
CA VAL A 150 -4.22 16.46 -11.14
C VAL A 150 -5.50 16.91 -11.85
N GLU A 151 -5.39 17.79 -12.85
CA GLU A 151 -6.53 18.26 -13.65
C GLU A 151 -7.21 17.12 -14.43
N LYS A 152 -6.43 16.20 -15.00
CA LYS A 152 -6.98 15.05 -15.73
C LYS A 152 -7.69 14.09 -14.80
N ALA A 153 -7.11 13.83 -13.62
CA ALA A 153 -7.73 13.01 -12.59
C ALA A 153 -9.05 13.64 -12.11
N PHE A 154 -9.08 14.96 -11.94
CA PHE A 154 -10.28 15.70 -11.58
C PHE A 154 -11.37 15.64 -12.66
N MET A 155 -11.01 15.78 -13.94
CA MET A 155 -11.96 15.64 -15.05
C MET A 155 -12.50 14.21 -15.17
N LYS A 156 -11.67 13.19 -14.90
CA LYS A 156 -12.11 11.78 -14.81
C LYS A 156 -13.13 11.59 -13.68
N GLN A 157 -12.86 12.13 -12.50
CA GLN A 157 -13.78 12.10 -11.36
C GLN A 157 -15.11 12.78 -11.70
N LYS A 158 -15.07 13.96 -12.32
CA LYS A 158 -16.26 14.70 -12.76
C LYS A 158 -17.08 13.89 -13.78
N HIS A 159 -16.41 13.25 -14.74
CA HIS A 159 -17.08 12.39 -15.71
C HIS A 159 -17.85 11.24 -15.03
N ARG A 160 -17.21 10.57 -14.06
CA ARG A 160 -17.86 9.52 -13.26
C ARG A 160 -19.09 10.04 -12.51
N LEU A 161 -18.97 11.18 -11.84
CA LEU A 161 -20.10 11.78 -11.10
C LEU A 161 -21.27 12.16 -12.02
N ILE A 162 -20.99 12.68 -13.22
CA ILE A 162 -22.03 12.98 -14.21
C ILE A 162 -22.70 11.69 -14.69
N TRP A 163 -21.94 10.61 -14.88
CA TRP A 163 -22.48 9.31 -15.27
C TRP A 163 -23.36 8.70 -14.17
N GLU A 164 -22.89 8.72 -12.91
CA GLU A 164 -23.65 8.22 -11.74
C GLU A 164 -24.94 9.02 -11.53
N ARG A 165 -24.93 10.32 -11.83
CA ARG A 165 -26.16 11.13 -11.82
C ARG A 165 -27.19 10.67 -12.85
N ARG A 166 -26.77 10.14 -14.00
CA ARG A 166 -27.67 9.73 -15.11
C ARG A 166 -28.13 8.28 -14.99
N HIS A 167 -27.25 7.38 -14.54
CA HIS A 167 -27.50 5.94 -14.56
C HIS A 167 -27.44 5.27 -13.18
N GLY A 168 -26.97 5.99 -12.15
CA GLY A 168 -26.80 5.45 -10.81
C GLY A 168 -28.11 5.34 -10.02
N LYS A 169 -28.06 4.57 -8.93
CA LYS A 169 -29.21 4.34 -8.02
C LYS A 169 -29.76 5.62 -7.37
N VAL A 170 -28.94 6.68 -7.27
CA VAL A 170 -29.22 7.88 -6.45
C VAL A 170 -29.51 9.14 -7.27
N GLY A 171 -29.65 9.04 -8.60
CA GLY A 171 -29.83 10.21 -9.48
C GLY A 171 -31.21 10.29 -10.13
N CYS A 172 -31.98 11.32 -9.79
CA CYS A 172 -33.16 11.73 -10.55
C CYS A 172 -32.73 12.36 -11.89
N GLY A 173 -33.20 11.81 -13.01
CA GLY A 173 -33.11 12.49 -14.31
C GLY A 173 -32.61 11.63 -15.46
N MET A 174 -33.57 11.20 -16.28
CA MET A 174 -33.46 10.60 -17.62
C MET A 174 -33.19 9.09 -17.69
N LYS A 175 -34.08 8.29 -17.07
CA LYS A 175 -34.55 7.08 -17.74
C LYS A 175 -35.74 7.44 -18.63
N SER A 176 -35.51 7.72 -19.91
CA SER A 176 -36.57 7.49 -20.91
C SER A 176 -36.78 5.98 -20.97
N LYS A 177 -38.03 5.54 -21.08
CA LYS A 177 -38.44 4.11 -21.04
C LYS A 177 -37.83 3.23 -22.15
N ASP A 178 -36.98 3.79 -23.00
CA ASP A 178 -36.43 3.12 -24.18
C ASP A 178 -35.04 2.48 -23.93
N ASN A 179 -34.43 2.69 -22.76
CA ASN A 179 -33.06 2.19 -22.44
C ASN A 179 -33.02 1.12 -21.33
N GLU A 180 -34.14 0.43 -21.04
CA GLU A 180 -34.20 -0.63 -20.02
C GLU A 180 -33.44 -1.93 -20.38
N VAL A 181 -32.86 -2.04 -21.58
CA VAL A 181 -32.30 -3.31 -22.09
C VAL A 181 -30.82 -3.55 -21.71
N ALA A 182 -30.13 -2.63 -21.02
CA ALA A 182 -28.67 -2.74 -20.83
C ALA A 182 -28.18 -2.89 -19.37
N ALA A 183 -29.07 -3.08 -18.41
CA ALA A 183 -28.68 -3.40 -17.04
C ALA A 183 -28.92 -4.89 -16.78
N ASP A 184 -28.09 -5.74 -17.39
CA ASP A 184 -28.02 -7.14 -17.00
C ASP A 184 -27.53 -7.26 -15.55
N PRO A 185 -28.19 -8.08 -14.71
CA PRO A 185 -27.82 -8.32 -13.33
C PRO A 185 -27.04 -9.63 -13.20
N ASP A 186 -25.76 -9.65 -13.54
CA ASP A 186 -24.83 -10.73 -13.16
C ASP A 186 -23.54 -10.02 -12.71
N GLU A 187 -23.17 -9.83 -11.43
CA GLU A 187 -23.08 -10.75 -10.30
C GLU A 187 -22.43 -12.09 -10.67
N HIS A 188 -21.10 -12.05 -10.86
CA HIS A 188 -20.13 -13.03 -10.34
C HIS A 188 -18.72 -12.40 -10.27
#